data_AF-B7QFL3-F1
#
_entry.id   AF-B7QFL3-F1
#
_cell.length_a   1.000
_cell.length_b   1.000
_cell.length_c   1.000
_cell.angle_alpha   90.00
_cell.angle_beta   90.00
_cell.angle_gamma   90.00
#
_symmetry.space_group_name_H-M   'P 1'
#
loop_
_entity.id
_entity.type
_entity.pdbx_description
1 polymer ?
#
loop_
_entity_poly.entity_id
_entity_poly.type
_entity_poly.pdbx_seq_one_letter_code
_entity_poly.pdbx_strand_id
1 'polypeptide(L)'
;MTFREHVLYENHNVTAKARQVLDGPLCSVTKEGLRPWKEFWDAAKTLKSLREGGYFEEEDGSYNYPEALKHFIDPAFTVGFRYLSESLIEEEVLTMRSFELYTPQETSIDRIRKEQLEKEQLTVKNMILDGVSLQNLEVLRNTTGGLDGTLLGTMDFCCTQFDTLS
;
A
#
# COMPACT_ATOMS: atom_id res chain seq x y z
N MET A 1 11.61 2.86 -16.45
CA MET A 1 11.36 3.61 -15.19
C MET A 1 11.80 2.74 -14.03
N THR A 2 12.82 3.14 -13.28
CA THR A 2 13.25 2.41 -12.08
C THR A 2 12.33 2.81 -10.94
N PHE A 3 11.35 1.96 -10.59
CA PHE A 3 10.53 2.18 -9.40
C PHE A 3 11.46 2.16 -8.18
N ARG A 4 11.64 3.31 -7.53
CA ARG A 4 12.36 3.38 -6.26
C ARG A 4 11.36 3.03 -5.16
N GLU A 5 11.46 1.81 -4.68
CA GLU A 5 10.69 1.33 -3.54
C GLU A 5 11.31 1.92 -2.26
N HIS A 6 10.46 2.40 -1.35
CA HIS A 6 10.84 2.93 -0.05
C HIS A 6 10.00 2.24 1.02
N VAL A 7 10.65 1.68 2.04
CA VAL A 7 9.97 0.95 3.11
C VAL A 7 10.16 1.69 4.43
N LEU A 8 9.04 2.08 5.03
CA LEU A 8 8.97 2.72 6.34
C LEU A 8 8.57 1.67 7.38
N TYR A 9 9.30 1.61 8.50
CA TYR A 9 8.93 0.72 9.61
C TYR A 9 9.29 1.33 10.96
N GLU A 10 8.59 0.92 12.01
CA GLU A 10 8.90 1.35 13.38
C GLU A 10 10.13 0.61 13.94
N ASN A 11 11.11 1.37 14.43
CA ASN A 11 12.26 0.79 15.12
C ASN A 11 11.79 0.06 16.38
N HIS A 12 12.26 -1.18 16.54
CA HIS A 12 11.95 -2.11 17.64
C HIS A 12 10.57 -2.79 17.64
N ASN A 13 9.70 -2.52 16.66
CA ASN A 13 8.43 -3.25 16.49
C ASN A 13 8.47 -4.30 15.35
N VAL A 14 9.60 -4.42 14.65
CA VAL A 14 9.76 -5.39 13.56
C VAL A 14 10.13 -6.78 14.11
N THR A 15 9.29 -7.76 13.85
CA THR A 15 9.53 -9.17 14.20
C THR A 15 10.75 -9.72 13.45
N ALA A 16 11.50 -10.67 14.04
CA ALA A 16 12.67 -11.29 13.40
C ALA A 16 12.38 -11.87 12.00
N LYS A 17 11.18 -12.45 11.79
CA LYS A 17 10.71 -12.92 10.47
C LYS A 17 10.55 -11.79 9.47
N ALA A 18 9.93 -10.68 9.87
CA ALA A 18 9.77 -9.51 9.02
C ALA A 18 11.12 -8.88 8.67
N ARG A 19 12.07 -8.87 9.63
CA ARG A 19 13.45 -8.42 9.38
C ARG A 19 14.17 -9.30 8.36
N GLN A 20 13.95 -10.61 8.38
CA GLN A 20 14.50 -11.50 7.36
C GLN A 20 13.98 -11.18 5.95
N VAL A 21 12.71 -10.76 5.82
CA VAL A 21 12.13 -10.32 4.54
C VAL A 21 12.69 -8.97 4.11
N LEU A 22 12.84 -8.04 5.05
CA LEU A 22 13.48 -6.75 4.78
C LEU A 22 14.92 -6.96 4.29
N ASP A 23 15.70 -7.79 4.96
CA ASP A 23 17.13 -7.94 4.72
C ASP A 23 17.50 -8.93 3.61
N GLY A 24 16.59 -9.84 3.24
CA GLY A 24 16.76 -10.73 2.10
C GLY A 24 16.15 -10.16 0.81
N PRO A 25 14.88 -10.47 0.49
CA PRO A 25 14.23 -10.04 -0.75
C PRO A 25 14.22 -8.53 -1.00
N LEU A 26 14.14 -7.70 0.04
CA LEU A 26 14.06 -6.23 -0.06
C LEU A 26 15.41 -5.56 0.21
N CYS A 27 16.54 -6.26 0.01
CA CYS A 27 17.87 -5.72 0.31
C CYS A 27 18.26 -4.50 -0.56
N SER A 28 17.72 -4.41 -1.77
CA SER A 28 17.94 -3.29 -2.71
C SER A 28 17.06 -2.08 -2.45
N VAL A 29 16.08 -2.20 -1.56
CA VAL A 29 15.07 -1.19 -1.28
C VAL A 29 15.57 -0.23 -0.19
N THR A 30 15.26 1.06 -0.32
CA THR A 30 15.64 2.03 0.72
C THR A 30 14.77 1.82 1.95
N LYS A 31 15.42 1.60 3.09
CA LYS A 31 14.78 1.27 4.36
C LYS A 31 14.92 2.42 5.34
N GLU A 32 13.82 2.90 5.89
CA GLU A 32 13.82 3.94 6.91
C GLU A 32 13.22 3.42 8.21
N GLY A 33 14.06 3.33 9.24
CA GLY A 33 13.66 2.94 10.58
C GLY A 33 13.26 4.17 11.38
N LEU A 34 11.98 4.27 11.69
CA LEU A 34 11.38 5.41 12.37
C LEU A 34 11.48 5.27 13.88
N ARG A 35 11.94 6.31 14.59
CA ARG A 35 11.95 6.31 16.05
C ARG A 35 10.51 6.35 16.62
N PRO A 36 10.15 5.44 17.52
CA PRO A 36 8.87 5.47 18.21
C PRO A 36 8.61 6.83 18.84
N TRP A 37 7.35 7.28 18.85
CA TRP A 37 6.85 8.50 19.52
C TRP A 37 7.29 9.85 18.93
N LYS A 38 8.49 9.94 18.35
CA LYS A 38 9.00 11.19 17.73
C LYS A 38 8.72 11.22 16.23
N GLU A 39 9.10 10.15 15.55
CA GLU A 39 8.95 9.97 14.10
C GLU A 39 7.77 9.03 13.81
N PHE A 40 7.38 8.15 14.72
CA PHE A 40 6.11 7.42 14.59
C PHE A 40 4.98 8.24 15.22
N TRP A 41 4.11 8.84 14.41
CA TRP A 41 3.00 9.65 14.90
C TRP A 41 1.83 8.77 15.36
N ASP A 42 1.25 9.12 16.51
CA ASP A 42 0.01 8.50 16.96
C ASP A 42 -1.20 9.00 16.17
N ALA A 43 -2.30 8.24 16.22
CA ALA A 43 -3.57 8.60 15.59
C ALA A 43 -4.05 10.01 16.01
N ALA A 44 -3.91 10.36 17.29
CA ALA A 44 -4.32 11.66 17.81
C ALA A 44 -3.50 12.83 17.22
N LYS A 45 -2.18 12.67 17.08
CA LYS A 45 -1.30 13.68 16.48
C LYS A 45 -1.60 13.85 15.00
N THR A 46 -1.76 12.74 14.29
CA THR A 46 -2.10 12.71 12.86
C THR A 46 -3.43 13.41 12.60
N LEU A 47 -4.47 13.11 13.38
CA LEU A 47 -5.77 13.78 13.27
C LEU A 47 -5.70 15.28 13.48
N LYS A 48 -4.90 15.71 14.46
CA LYS A 48 -4.72 17.13 14.75
C LYS A 48 -4.09 17.83 13.55
N SER A 49 -2.99 17.30 13.02
CA SER A 49 -2.31 17.87 11.84
C SER A 49 -3.15 17.77 10.57
N LEU A 50 -3.96 16.73 10.41
CA LEU A 50 -4.90 16.58 9.30
C LEU A 50 -5.97 17.68 9.32
N ARG A 51 -6.49 18.01 10.50
CA ARG A 51 -7.46 19.10 10.69
C ARG A 51 -6.83 20.48 10.48
N GLU A 52 -5.64 20.69 11.04
CA GLU A 52 -4.89 21.95 10.89
C GLU A 52 -4.49 22.22 9.43
N GLY A 53 -4.22 21.17 8.65
CA GLY A 53 -3.84 21.28 7.25
C GLY A 53 -5.00 21.51 6.27
N GLY A 54 -6.27 21.43 6.72
CA GLY A 54 -7.41 21.81 5.88
C GLY A 54 -7.63 20.97 4.60
N TYR A 55 -6.93 19.84 4.42
CA TYR A 55 -6.92 19.07 3.16
C TYR A 55 -8.29 18.57 2.68
N PHE A 56 -9.25 18.45 3.60
CA PHE A 56 -10.60 17.97 3.34
C PHE A 56 -11.67 19.01 3.67
N GLU A 57 -11.27 20.28 3.82
CA GLU A 57 -12.19 21.40 4.04
C GLU A 57 -12.86 21.78 2.72
N GLU A 58 -14.19 21.85 2.73
CA GLU A 58 -15.00 22.32 1.61
C GLU A 58 -15.30 23.82 1.75
N GLU A 59 -15.79 24.46 0.69
CA GLU A 59 -16.12 25.91 0.68
C GLU A 59 -17.17 26.31 1.74
N ASP A 60 -17.94 25.37 2.26
CA ASP A 60 -18.95 25.57 3.31
C ASP A 60 -18.39 25.44 4.74
N GLY A 61 -17.08 25.19 4.90
CA GLY A 61 -16.42 24.95 6.18
C GLY A 61 -16.71 23.57 6.78
N SER A 62 -17.32 22.65 6.01
CA SER A 62 -17.48 21.25 6.40
C SER A 62 -16.23 20.44 6.03
N TYR A 63 -15.98 19.37 6.80
CA TYR A 63 -14.88 18.44 6.53
C TYR A 63 -15.40 17.16 5.87
N ASN A 64 -15.05 16.94 4.61
CA ASN A 64 -15.45 15.74 3.88
C ASN A 64 -14.33 14.69 3.88
N TYR A 65 -14.28 13.88 4.95
CA TYR A 65 -13.34 12.76 5.00
C TYR A 65 -13.81 11.60 4.08
N PRO A 66 -12.91 11.01 3.29
CA PRO A 66 -13.15 9.75 2.58
C PRO A 66 -13.63 8.65 3.53
N GLU A 67 -14.56 7.80 3.10
CA GLU A 67 -15.08 6.70 3.95
C GLU A 67 -13.97 5.77 4.46
N ALA A 68 -12.95 5.53 3.64
CA ALA A 68 -11.78 4.74 4.01
C ALA A 68 -11.04 5.31 5.24
N LEU A 69 -10.96 6.63 5.37
CA LEU A 69 -10.32 7.29 6.52
C LEU A 69 -11.25 7.42 7.72
N LYS A 70 -12.56 7.51 7.49
CA LYS A 70 -13.57 7.60 8.57
C LYS A 70 -13.62 6.32 9.42
N HIS A 71 -13.46 5.16 8.79
CA HIS A 71 -13.61 3.88 9.48
C HIS A 71 -12.36 3.41 10.21
N PHE A 72 -11.16 3.85 9.82
CA PHE A 72 -9.94 3.41 10.48
C PHE A 72 -8.77 4.38 10.27
N ILE A 73 -8.24 4.92 11.36
CA ILE A 73 -6.92 5.57 11.36
C ILE A 73 -5.94 4.49 11.79
N ASP A 74 -5.48 3.74 10.80
CA ASP A 74 -4.46 2.72 11.01
C ASP A 74 -3.11 3.38 11.35
N PRO A 75 -2.27 2.78 12.22
CA PRO A 75 -0.84 3.09 12.26
C PRO A 75 -0.18 3.14 10.87
N ALA A 76 -0.63 2.38 9.87
CA ALA A 76 -0.13 2.51 8.49
C ALA A 76 -0.40 3.91 7.89
N PHE A 77 -1.59 4.46 8.11
CA PHE A 77 -1.96 5.79 7.62
C PHE A 77 -1.18 6.90 8.34
N THR A 78 -0.97 6.77 9.66
CA THR A 78 -0.22 7.80 10.42
C THR A 78 1.23 7.91 9.95
N VAL A 79 1.85 6.78 9.62
CA VAL A 79 3.21 6.73 9.07
C VAL A 79 3.27 7.33 7.67
N GLY A 80 2.34 6.94 6.80
CA GLY A 80 2.25 7.48 5.45
C GLY A 80 2.04 9.00 5.45
N PHE A 81 1.09 9.49 6.26
CA PHE A 81 0.82 10.92 6.39
C PHE A 81 2.06 11.70 6.82
N ARG A 82 2.79 11.22 7.83
CA ARG A 82 4.04 11.87 8.25
C ARG A 82 5.06 11.94 7.11
N TYR A 83 5.25 10.85 6.38
CA TYR A 83 6.22 10.82 5.30
C TYR A 83 5.86 11.81 4.18
N LEU A 84 4.57 11.93 3.87
CA LEU A 84 4.07 12.94 2.94
C LEU A 84 4.37 14.36 3.46
N SER A 85 4.12 14.62 4.75
CA SER A 85 4.44 15.90 5.39
C SER A 85 5.92 16.23 5.45
N GLU A 86 6.80 15.24 5.64
CA GLU A 86 8.25 15.46 5.56
C GLU A 86 8.72 15.72 4.12
N SER A 87 7.98 15.22 3.14
CA SER A 87 8.25 15.37 1.72
C SER A 87 7.59 16.61 1.09
N LEU A 88 6.74 17.33 1.85
CA LEU A 88 5.99 18.52 1.39
C LEU A 88 5.09 18.25 0.17
N ILE A 89 4.52 17.05 0.08
CA ILE A 89 3.62 16.62 -1.01
C ILE A 89 2.25 16.19 -0.50
N GLU A 90 1.99 16.35 0.79
CA GLU A 90 0.75 15.94 1.44
C GLU A 90 -0.46 16.69 0.87
N GLU A 91 -0.32 17.97 0.50
CA GLU A 91 -1.42 18.75 -0.08
C GLU A 91 -1.86 18.16 -1.43
N GLU A 92 -0.91 17.91 -2.33
CA GLU A 92 -1.20 17.34 -3.65
C GLU A 92 -1.80 15.92 -3.55
N VAL A 93 -1.24 15.08 -2.66
CA VAL A 93 -1.66 13.68 -2.53
C VAL A 93 -3.01 13.54 -1.83
N LEU A 94 -3.24 14.28 -0.73
CA LEU A 94 -4.46 14.15 0.06
C LEU A 94 -5.65 14.84 -0.63
N THR A 95 -5.43 15.92 -1.38
CA THR A 95 -6.49 16.62 -2.12
C THR A 95 -7.06 15.77 -3.25
N MET A 96 -6.30 14.81 -3.79
CA MET A 96 -6.83 13.84 -4.77
C MET A 96 -7.90 12.91 -4.20
N ARG A 97 -7.98 12.75 -2.87
CA ARG A 97 -9.00 11.94 -2.17
C ARG A 97 -9.10 10.48 -2.63
N SER A 98 -8.07 9.95 -3.27
CA SER A 98 -8.02 8.57 -3.75
C SER A 98 -7.52 7.65 -2.65
N PHE A 99 -8.45 7.12 -1.85
CA PHE A 99 -8.15 6.17 -0.78
C PHE A 99 -8.89 4.86 -1.03
N GLU A 100 -8.14 3.76 -1.03
CA GLU A 100 -8.67 2.41 -1.16
C GLU A 100 -8.21 1.57 0.02
N LEU A 101 -9.14 0.86 0.67
CA LEU A 101 -8.82 -0.03 1.77
C LEU A 101 -8.25 -1.33 1.21
N TYR A 102 -6.94 -1.54 1.39
CA TYR A 102 -6.32 -2.80 1.04
C TYR A 102 -6.91 -3.93 1.88
N THR A 103 -7.71 -4.77 1.24
CA THR A 103 -8.23 -6.00 1.84
C THR A 103 -7.47 -7.18 1.23
N PRO A 104 -6.64 -7.91 1.99
CA PRO A 104 -5.97 -9.07 1.44
C PRO A 104 -7.00 -10.08 0.94
N GLN A 105 -6.86 -10.51 -0.32
CA GLN A 105 -7.74 -11.53 -0.88
C GLN A 105 -7.58 -12.83 -0.08
N GLU A 106 -8.67 -13.24 0.57
CA GLU A 106 -8.71 -14.14 1.71
C GLU A 106 -7.87 -15.42 1.55
N THR A 107 -6.90 -15.59 2.47
CA THR A 107 -6.37 -16.91 2.81
C THR A 107 -7.46 -17.77 3.44
N SER A 108 -7.43 -19.07 3.17
CA SER A 108 -8.45 -20.12 3.41
C SER A 108 -9.24 -20.14 4.74
N ILE A 109 -8.87 -19.34 5.73
CA ILE A 109 -9.49 -19.25 7.05
C ILE A 109 -10.76 -18.37 7.04
N ASP A 110 -10.82 -17.34 6.20
CA ASP A 110 -11.98 -16.44 6.09
C ASP A 110 -13.02 -16.92 5.06
N ARG A 111 -12.60 -17.76 4.10
CA ARG A 111 -13.52 -18.46 3.18
C ARG A 111 -14.62 -19.22 3.92
N ILE A 112 -14.27 -19.89 5.02
CA ILE A 112 -15.23 -20.67 5.82
C ILE A 112 -16.29 -19.76 6.48
N ARG A 113 -15.95 -18.51 6.81
CA ARG A 113 -16.90 -17.54 7.39
C ARG A 113 -17.78 -16.88 6.33
N LYS A 114 -17.24 -16.57 5.14
CA LYS A 114 -18.01 -15.94 4.04
C LYS A 114 -18.81 -16.91 3.18
N GLU A 115 -18.42 -18.18 3.10
CA GLU A 115 -19.19 -19.22 2.38
C GLU A 115 -20.61 -19.42 2.93
N GLN A 116 -20.85 -19.02 4.18
CA GLN A 116 -22.20 -19.01 4.78
C GLN A 116 -23.05 -17.79 4.36
N LEU A 117 -22.43 -16.70 3.88
CA LEU A 117 -23.09 -15.40 3.65
C LEU A 117 -23.31 -15.06 2.17
N GLU A 118 -22.44 -15.51 1.26
CA GLU A 118 -22.44 -15.07 -0.15
C GLU A 118 -22.88 -16.17 -1.13
N LYS A 119 -24.17 -16.46 -1.18
CA LYS A 119 -24.75 -17.40 -2.17
C LYS A 119 -25.22 -16.74 -3.48
N GLU A 120 -25.07 -15.43 -3.69
CA GLU A 120 -25.78 -14.75 -4.79
C GLU A 120 -25.00 -13.73 -5.64
N GLN A 121 -23.69 -13.55 -5.50
CA GLN A 121 -22.97 -12.65 -6.40
C GLN A 121 -21.78 -13.34 -7.06
N LEU A 122 -21.79 -13.27 -8.39
CA LEU A 122 -20.81 -13.75 -9.35
C LEU A 122 -19.38 -13.60 -8.78
N THR A 123 -18.82 -14.66 -8.19
CA THR A 123 -17.50 -14.57 -7.57
C THR A 123 -16.48 -14.39 -8.69
N VAL A 124 -16.06 -13.15 -8.92
CA VAL A 124 -14.86 -12.85 -9.72
C VAL A 124 -13.69 -13.44 -8.93
N LYS A 125 -13.38 -14.71 -9.19
CA LYS A 125 -12.29 -15.42 -8.53
C LYS A 125 -11.00 -14.97 -9.18
N ASN A 126 -10.38 -13.96 -8.59
CA ASN A 126 -8.99 -13.65 -8.90
C ASN A 126 -8.11 -14.84 -8.50
N MET A 127 -7.17 -15.21 -9.37
CA MET A 127 -6.19 -16.24 -9.07
C MET A 127 -5.23 -15.68 -8.01
N ILE A 128 -5.09 -16.37 -6.87
CA ILE A 128 -4.16 -15.97 -5.82
C ILE A 128 -2.77 -16.54 -6.15
N LEU A 129 -1.82 -15.64 -6.41
CA LEU A 129 -0.41 -15.97 -6.60
C LEU A 129 0.38 -15.42 -5.41
N ASP A 130 1.09 -16.29 -4.70
CA ASP A 130 1.98 -15.86 -3.62
C ASP A 130 3.31 -15.32 -4.16
N GLY A 131 4.06 -14.62 -3.31
CA GLY A 131 5.32 -13.99 -3.71
C GLY A 131 6.35 -14.97 -4.30
N VAL A 132 6.38 -16.22 -3.82
CA VAL A 132 7.29 -17.24 -4.35
C VAL A 132 6.84 -17.71 -5.73
N SER A 133 5.54 -17.92 -5.94
CA SER A 133 5.00 -18.28 -7.26
C SER A 133 5.22 -17.18 -8.30
N LEU A 134 5.04 -15.90 -7.93
CA LEU A 134 5.30 -14.78 -8.84
C LEU A 134 6.76 -14.71 -9.29
N GLN A 135 7.70 -15.03 -8.40
CA GLN A 135 9.12 -15.06 -8.73
C GLN A 135 9.50 -16.30 -9.56
N ASN A 136 8.99 -17.47 -9.20
CA ASN A 136 9.27 -18.73 -9.92
C ASN A 136 8.74 -18.73 -11.35
N LEU A 137 7.61 -18.05 -11.59
CA LEU A 137 6.99 -17.94 -12.90
C LEU A 137 7.49 -16.71 -13.70
N GLU A 138 8.43 -15.94 -13.15
CA GLU A 138 8.97 -14.71 -13.74
C GLU A 138 7.88 -13.79 -14.32
N VAL A 139 6.77 -13.62 -13.58
CA VAL A 139 5.58 -12.91 -14.09
C VAL A 139 5.88 -11.42 -14.26
N LEU A 140 6.44 -10.81 -13.22
CA LEU A 140 6.67 -9.35 -13.15
C LEU A 140 8.12 -8.94 -13.35
N ARG A 141 9.08 -9.74 -12.85
CA ARG A 141 10.52 -9.44 -12.90
C ARG A 141 11.30 -10.74 -13.10
N ASN A 142 12.32 -10.69 -13.95
CA ASN A 142 13.24 -11.81 -14.14
C ASN A 142 14.35 -11.81 -13.09
N THR A 143 15.14 -12.89 -13.05
CA THR A 143 16.27 -13.05 -12.11
C THR A 143 17.35 -11.95 -12.23
N THR A 144 17.42 -11.27 -13.38
CA THR A 144 18.34 -10.15 -13.68
C THR A 144 17.75 -8.76 -13.39
N GLY A 145 16.49 -8.66 -12.93
CA GLY A 145 15.81 -7.40 -12.62
C GLY A 145 15.25 -6.64 -13.85
N GLY A 146 15.28 -7.26 -15.03
CA GLY A 146 14.69 -6.72 -16.26
C GLY A 146 13.27 -7.23 -16.53
N LEU A 147 12.59 -6.59 -17.50
CA LEU A 147 11.30 -7.03 -18.05
C LEU A 147 11.47 -7.99 -19.24
N ASP A 148 12.67 -8.09 -19.81
CA ASP A 148 12.93 -8.98 -20.95
C ASP A 148 12.86 -10.46 -20.51
N GLY A 149 11.98 -11.22 -21.16
CA GLY A 149 11.74 -12.63 -20.83
C GLY A 149 10.72 -12.86 -19.70
N THR A 150 10.11 -11.81 -19.14
CA THR A 150 8.97 -11.98 -18.22
C THR A 150 7.66 -12.19 -18.98
N LEU A 151 6.68 -12.78 -18.31
CA LEU A 151 5.33 -12.92 -18.90
C LEU A 151 4.74 -11.55 -19.25
N LEU A 152 4.91 -10.56 -18.37
CA LEU A 152 4.45 -9.19 -18.60
C LEU A 152 5.12 -8.58 -19.84
N GLY A 153 6.45 -8.65 -19.96
CA GLY A 153 7.15 -8.11 -21.13
C GLY A 153 6.79 -8.80 -22.45
N THR A 154 6.36 -10.05 -22.40
CA THR A 154 5.94 -10.82 -23.59
C THR A 154 4.49 -10.53 -23.99
N MET A 155 3.62 -10.21 -23.03
CA MET A 155 2.19 -9.96 -23.25
C MET A 155 1.82 -8.48 -23.32
N ASP A 156 2.76 -7.57 -23.01
CA ASP A 156 2.56 -6.13 -23.08
C ASP A 156 2.54 -5.64 -24.53
N PHE A 157 1.37 -5.71 -25.15
CA PHE A 157 1.04 -5.05 -26.41
C PHE A 157 0.25 -3.75 -26.18
N CYS A 158 0.24 -3.23 -24.96
CA CYS A 158 -0.53 -2.05 -24.60
C CYS A 158 0.02 -0.82 -25.33
N CYS A 159 -0.90 -0.03 -25.90
CA CYS A 159 -0.55 1.14 -26.69
C CYS A 159 -0.37 2.41 -25.84
N THR A 160 -0.81 2.40 -24.58
CA THR A 160 -0.69 3.53 -23.67
C THR A 160 -0.01 3.12 -22.37
N GLN A 161 0.74 4.06 -21.78
CA GLN A 161 1.47 3.83 -20.53
C GLN A 161 0.54 3.54 -19.34
N PHE A 162 -0.73 3.96 -19.41
CA PHE A 162 -1.73 3.65 -18.39
C PHE A 162 -2.24 2.22 -18.50
N ASP A 163 -2.43 1.71 -19.72
CA ASP A 163 -2.91 0.35 -19.96
C ASP A 163 -1.88 -0.73 -19.55
N THR A 164 -0.59 -0.41 -19.57
CA THR A 164 0.47 -1.30 -19.07
C THR A 164 0.51 -1.38 -17.53
N LEU A 165 -0.09 -0.42 -16.83
CA LEU A 165 -0.03 -0.30 -15.36
C LEU A 165 -1.31 -0.77 -14.63
N SER A 166 -2.41 -0.99 -15.35
CA SER A 166 -3.70 -1.43 -14.79
C SER A 166 -3.83 -2.94 -14.73
#